data_AF-A0A7V7WI36-F1
#
_entry.id   AF-A0A7V7WI36-F1
#
_cell.length_a   1.000
_cell.length_b   1.000
_cell.length_c   1.000
_cell.angle_alpha   90.00
_cell.angle_beta   90.00
_cell.angle_gamma   90.00
#
_symmetry.space_group_name_H-M   'P 1'
#
loop_
_entity.id
_entity.type
_entity.pdbx_description
1 polymer ?
#
loop_
_entity_poly.entity_id
_entity_poly.type
_entity_poly.pdbx_seq_one_letter_code
_entity_poly.pdbx_strand_id
1 'polypeptide(L)'
;MDPTRIALAAAQDSDRRAAASLLAARGATVVAQCSDLEALAEALHGAGADLALVDVALCPGRSERERLAKRLGLAVVPLEWLLPTPPG
;
A
#
# COMPACT_ATOMS: atom_id res chain seq x y z
N MET A 1 -0.33 22.70 -1.95
CA MET A 1 0.56 21.53 -1.84
C MET A 1 -0.35 20.33 -2.01
N ASP A 2 -0.18 19.51 -3.05
CA ASP A 2 -1.08 18.40 -3.33
C ASP A 2 -0.83 17.23 -2.35
N PRO A 3 -1.88 16.58 -1.82
CA PRO A 3 -1.72 15.47 -0.91
C PRO A 3 -1.16 14.24 -1.65
N THR A 4 -0.22 13.53 -1.02
CA THR A 4 0.37 12.30 -1.57
C THR A 4 -0.70 11.22 -1.74
N ARG A 5 -0.82 10.67 -2.94
CA ARG A 5 -1.81 9.65 -3.32
C ARG A 5 -1.21 8.27 -3.13
N ILE A 6 -1.83 7.46 -2.29
CA ILE A 6 -1.28 6.16 -1.88
C ILE A 6 -2.30 5.07 -2.18
N ALA A 7 -1.85 3.99 -2.81
CA ALA A 7 -2.61 2.75 -2.86
C ALA A 7 -2.15 1.83 -1.73
N LEU A 8 -3.09 1.12 -1.12
CA LEU A 8 -2.83 0.31 0.06
C LEU A 8 -3.35 -1.11 -0.16
N ALA A 9 -2.48 -2.10 -0.01
CA ALA A 9 -2.86 -3.50 0.06
C ALA A 9 -2.35 -4.13 1.35
N ALA A 10 -3.26 -4.71 2.12
CA ALA A 10 -2.90 -5.55 3.26
C ALA A 10 -3.86 -6.72 3.38
N ALA A 11 -3.36 -7.87 3.82
CA ALA A 11 -4.21 -9.07 3.92
C ALA A 11 -5.29 -8.86 5.00
N GLN A 12 -4.89 -8.31 6.14
CA GLN A 12 -5.76 -8.09 7.29
C GLN A 12 -6.48 -6.75 7.23
N ASP A 13 -7.77 -6.74 7.60
CA ASP A 13 -8.57 -5.52 7.65
C ASP A 13 -8.09 -4.54 8.73
N SER A 14 -7.60 -5.05 9.86
CA SER A 14 -7.00 -4.25 10.94
C SER A 14 -5.83 -3.41 10.44
N ASP A 15 -4.95 -4.02 9.65
CA ASP A 15 -3.72 -3.40 9.15
C ASP A 15 -4.07 -2.35 8.10
N ARG A 16 -5.03 -2.63 7.21
CA ARG A 16 -5.55 -1.63 6.26
C ARG A 16 -6.11 -0.40 6.96
N ARG A 17 -6.97 -0.61 7.97
CA ARG A 17 -7.58 0.51 8.72
C ARG A 17 -6.54 1.32 9.49
N ALA A 18 -5.61 0.66 10.17
CA ALA A 18 -4.54 1.31 10.91
C ALA A 18 -3.66 2.16 9.98
N ALA A 19 -3.27 1.59 8.84
CA ALA A 19 -2.46 2.28 7.83
C ALA A 19 -3.20 3.48 7.24
N ALA A 20 -4.45 3.31 6.82
CA ALA A 20 -5.25 4.40 6.26
C ALA A 20 -5.42 5.57 7.26
N SER A 21 -5.67 5.25 8.53
CA SER A 21 -5.75 6.27 9.60
C SER A 21 -4.44 7.04 9.78
N LEU A 22 -3.29 6.32 9.80
CA LEU A 22 -1.96 6.92 9.93
C LEU A 22 -1.54 7.77 8.73
N LEU A 23 -1.97 7.40 7.52
CA LEU A 23 -1.72 8.16 6.30
C LEU A 23 -2.56 9.44 6.26
N ALA A 24 -3.83 9.35 6.63
CA ALA A 24 -4.70 10.51 6.73
C ALA A 24 -4.17 11.53 7.75
N ALA A 25 -3.70 11.06 8.91
CA ALA A 25 -3.08 11.91 9.93
C ALA A 25 -1.80 12.63 9.44
N ARG A 26 -1.14 12.09 8.41
CA ARG A 26 0.05 12.68 7.77
C ARG A 26 -0.28 13.51 6.52
N GLY A 27 -1.56 13.70 6.20
CA GLY A 27 -1.99 14.47 5.03
C GLY A 27 -1.86 13.72 3.69
N ALA A 28 -1.72 12.39 3.72
CA ALA A 28 -1.79 11.55 2.52
C ALA A 28 -3.22 11.08 2.25
N THR A 29 -3.54 10.92 0.97
CA THR A 29 -4.84 10.45 0.48
C THR A 29 -4.71 9.01 0.03
N VAL A 30 -5.46 8.10 0.66
CA VAL A 30 -5.53 6.72 0.20
C VAL A 30 -6.53 6.62 -0.95
N VAL A 31 -6.05 6.33 -2.16
CA VAL A 31 -6.88 6.29 -3.37
C VAL A 31 -7.47 4.91 -3.65
N ALA A 32 -6.88 3.86 -3.07
CA ALA A 32 -7.35 2.48 -3.17
C ALA A 32 -6.95 1.68 -1.93
N GLN A 33 -7.84 0.80 -1.46
CA GLN A 33 -7.59 -0.14 -0.37
C GLN A 33 -8.06 -1.53 -0.78
N CYS A 34 -7.14 -2.49 -0.82
CA CYS A 34 -7.41 -3.83 -1.34
C CYS A 34 -6.87 -4.92 -0.40
N SER A 35 -7.48 -6.10 -0.43
CA SER A 35 -7.05 -7.28 0.34
C SER A 35 -5.98 -8.12 -0.37
N ASP A 36 -5.75 -7.86 -1.65
CA ASP A 36 -4.84 -8.62 -2.51
C ASP A 36 -4.22 -7.71 -3.58
N LEU A 37 -3.24 -8.25 -4.31
CA LEU A 37 -2.44 -7.51 -5.29
C LEU A 37 -3.11 -7.35 -6.65
N GLU A 38 -4.10 -8.18 -6.98
CA GLU A 38 -4.82 -8.10 -8.26
C GLU A 38 -5.82 -6.96 -8.21
N ALA A 39 -6.66 -6.93 -7.17
CA ALA A 39 -7.59 -5.83 -6.92
C ALA A 39 -6.86 -4.49 -6.80
N LEU A 40 -5.66 -4.46 -6.20
CA LEU A 40 -4.83 -3.27 -6.13
C LEU A 40 -4.44 -2.77 -7.53
N ALA A 41 -3.99 -3.67 -8.41
CA ALA A 41 -3.56 -3.31 -9.76
C ALA A 41 -4.73 -2.80 -10.61
N GLU A 42 -5.91 -3.42 -10.48
CA GLU A 42 -7.13 -2.97 -11.16
C GLU A 42 -7.55 -1.58 -10.69
N ALA A 43 -7.59 -1.35 -9.37
CA ALA A 43 -7.97 -0.05 -8.79
C ALA A 43 -7.02 1.07 -9.23
N LEU A 44 -5.72 0.77 -9.37
CA LEU A 44 -4.71 1.72 -9.80
C LEU A 44 -4.82 2.13 -11.27
N HIS A 45 -5.37 1.27 -12.13
CA HIS A 45 -5.50 1.54 -13.56
C HIS A 45 -6.38 2.78 -13.87
N GLY A 46 -7.29 3.15 -12.97
CA GLY A 46 -8.16 4.32 -13.12
C GLY A 46 -7.87 5.47 -12.15
N ALA A 47 -7.25 5.20 -11.00
CA ALA A 47 -7.13 6.20 -9.92
C ALA A 47 -5.78 6.94 -9.93
N GLY A 48 -4.67 6.31 -10.34
CA GLY A 48 -3.33 6.86 -10.23
C GLY A 48 -2.87 7.08 -8.77
N ALA A 49 -1.71 6.53 -8.41
CA ALA A 49 -1.07 6.73 -7.11
C ALA A 49 0.41 7.07 -7.27
N ASP A 50 0.96 7.79 -6.30
CA ASP A 50 2.39 8.12 -6.25
C ASP A 50 3.21 6.91 -5.77
N LEU A 51 2.64 6.10 -4.87
CA LEU A 51 3.24 4.87 -4.34
C LEU A 51 2.17 3.88 -3.88
N ALA A 52 2.57 2.62 -3.75
CA ALA A 52 1.76 1.56 -3.16
C ALA A 52 2.40 1.06 -1.86
N LEU A 53 1.64 1.07 -0.78
CA LEU A 53 1.96 0.39 0.46
C LEU A 53 1.40 -1.03 0.41
N VAL A 54 2.27 -2.02 0.57
CA VAL A 54 1.91 -3.43 0.42
C VAL A 54 2.42 -4.21 1.61
N ASP A 55 1.52 -4.97 2.24
CA ASP A 55 1.83 -5.92 3.30
C ASP A 55 2.75 -7.04 2.80
N VAL A 56 3.79 -7.36 3.59
CA VAL A 56 4.73 -8.47 3.31
C VAL A 56 4.00 -9.79 3.20
N ALA A 57 2.89 -9.97 3.90
CA ALA A 57 2.08 -11.19 3.81
C ALA A 57 1.56 -11.41 2.37
N LEU A 58 1.29 -10.34 1.62
CA LEU A 58 0.86 -10.40 0.23
C LEU A 58 2.05 -10.44 -0.76
N CYS A 59 3.18 -9.85 -0.39
CA CYS A 59 4.35 -9.74 -1.27
C CYS A 59 5.67 -9.91 -0.49
N PRO A 60 6.01 -11.14 -0.06
CA PRO A 60 7.11 -11.37 0.87
C PRO A 60 8.48 -11.25 0.21
N GLY A 61 8.61 -11.68 -1.05
CA GLY A 61 9.86 -11.68 -1.76
C GLY A 61 10.30 -10.30 -2.24
N ARG A 62 11.60 -9.98 -2.12
CA ARG A 62 12.18 -8.80 -2.78
C ARG A 62 11.92 -8.80 -4.29
N SER A 63 12.15 -9.93 -4.96
CA SER A 63 11.90 -10.05 -6.40
C SER A 63 10.42 -9.94 -6.78
N GLU A 64 9.51 -10.33 -5.89
CA GLU A 64 8.07 -10.15 -6.09
C GLU A 64 7.68 -8.69 -5.99
N ARG A 65 8.19 -7.97 -4.98
CA ARG A 65 8.00 -6.52 -4.85
C ARG A 65 8.57 -5.75 -6.03
N GLU A 66 9.76 -6.11 -6.51
CA GLU A 66 10.37 -5.51 -7.71
C GLU A 66 9.52 -5.78 -8.97
N ARG A 67 8.96 -7.00 -9.11
CA ARG A 67 8.03 -7.32 -10.22
C ARG A 67 6.72 -6.54 -10.12
N LEU A 68 6.16 -6.42 -8.91
CA LEU A 68 4.95 -5.66 -8.66
C LEU A 68 5.17 -4.16 -8.94
N ALA A 69 6.28 -3.58 -8.48
CA ALA A 69 6.64 -2.19 -8.76
C ALA A 69 6.76 -1.93 -10.27
N LYS A 70 7.41 -2.83 -11.00
CA LYS A 70 7.47 -2.75 -12.47
C LYS A 70 6.08 -2.88 -13.11
N ARG A 71 5.23 -3.78 -12.61
CA ARG A 71 3.87 -3.98 -13.12
C ARG A 71 2.97 -2.77 -12.90
N LEU A 72 3.06 -2.14 -11.73
CA LEU A 72 2.26 -0.97 -11.36
C LEU A 72 2.84 0.35 -11.90
N GLY A 73 4.12 0.34 -12.31
CA GLY A 73 4.82 1.54 -12.77
C GLY A 73 5.11 2.55 -11.64
N LEU A 74 5.11 2.12 -10.38
CA LEU A 74 5.28 2.97 -9.20
C LEU A 74 6.08 2.27 -8.09
N ALA A 75 6.52 3.05 -7.10
CA ALA A 75 7.25 2.52 -5.96
C ALA A 75 6.33 1.65 -5.08
N VAL A 76 6.77 0.42 -4.80
CA VAL A 76 6.12 -0.48 -3.83
C VAL A 76 6.91 -0.45 -2.54
N VAL A 77 6.26 -0.05 -1.47
CA VAL A 77 6.85 0.11 -0.13
C VAL A 77 6.17 -0.88 0.83
N PRO A 78 6.94 -1.61 1.65
CA PRO A 78 6.39 -2.49 2.67
C PRO A 78 5.53 -1.73 3.70
N LEU A 79 4.40 -2.32 4.08
CA LEU A 79 3.49 -1.72 5.06
C LEU A 79 4.10 -1.66 6.49
N GLU A 80 4.98 -2.59 6.84
CA GLU A 80 5.64 -2.63 8.16
C GLU A 80 6.57 -1.44 8.43
N TRP A 81 6.89 -0.64 7.41
CA TRP A 81 7.61 0.62 7.61
C TRP A 81 6.70 1.75 8.12
N LEU A 82 5.38 1.61 7.95
CA LEU A 82 4.39 2.56 8.44
C LEU A 82 3.76 2.12 9.77
N LEU A 83 3.41 0.85 9.88
CA LEU A 83 2.75 0.32 11.08
C LEU A 83 3.79 0.05 12.17
N PRO A 84 3.57 0.52 13.41
CA PRO A 84 4.42 0.14 14.52
C PRO A 84 4.33 -1.38 14.69
N THR A 85 5.48 -2.07 14.72
CA THR A 85 5.53 -3.46 15.17
C THR A 85 5.00 -3.49 16.61
N PRO A 86 3.91 -4.22 16.92
CA PRO A 86 3.43 -4.32 18.29
C PRO A 86 4.57 -4.86 19.16
N PRO A 87 4.83 -4.25 20.35
CA PRO A 87 5.79 -4.83 21.27
C PRO A 87 5.29 -6.23 21.64
N GLY A 88 6.12 -7.23 21.37
CA GLY A 88 5.92 -8.61 21.83
C GLY A 88 6.18 -8.75 23.32
#